data_AF-A0A812L5L3-F1
#
_entry.id   AF-A0A812L5L3-F1
#
_cell.length_a   1.000
_cell.length_b   1.000
_cell.length_c   1.000
_cell.angle_alpha   90.00
_cell.angle_beta   90.00
_cell.angle_gamma   90.00
#
_symmetry.space_group_name_H-M   'P 1'
#
loop_
_entity.id
_entity.type
_entity.pdbx_description
1 polymer ?
#
loop_
_entity_poly.entity_id
_entity_poly.type
_entity_poly.pdbx_seq_one_letter_code
_entity_poly.pdbx_strand_id
1 'polypeptide(L)'
;MPFLHFIDCLKGHAAGEMTCYWVCTFANNQWKVSEELGDQVQDSSFYLALHGQTCRGTLFILDEKALPLTRSWCLFELYQSALLTEQRTGATGSTGTAFQGILLGTASGVMNYGQSSADLALKICRTLSTMKLEDATASCEKDKRMIDEAVSDHPGGFHAVNAFLIDAVKNALQQTETRFREDFAQLQQDLSEAWPEESLESQDSLVEAPSTTVLARFLRSVWKDE
;
A
#
# COMPACT_ATOMS: atom_id res chain seq x y z
N MET A 1 1.16 6.59 -15.18
CA MET A 1 1.79 7.88 -14.81
C MET A 1 1.94 7.92 -13.29
N PRO A 2 3.16 8.03 -12.74
CA PRO A 2 3.39 7.90 -11.29
C PRO A 2 2.60 8.90 -10.43
N PHE A 3 2.36 10.12 -10.93
CA PHE A 3 1.62 11.15 -10.18
C PHE A 3 0.12 10.86 -10.06
N LEU A 4 -0.51 10.24 -11.08
CA LEU A 4 -1.93 9.85 -10.97
C LEU A 4 -2.11 8.77 -9.91
N HIS A 5 -1.23 7.77 -9.88
CA HIS A 5 -1.24 6.72 -8.85
C HIS A 5 -1.10 7.31 -7.44
N PHE A 6 -0.26 8.33 -7.29
CA PHE A 6 -0.12 9.08 -6.05
C PHE A 6 -1.46 9.73 -5.62
N ILE A 7 -2.12 10.45 -6.52
CA ILE A 7 -3.40 11.11 -6.24
C ILE A 7 -4.50 10.09 -5.92
N ASP A 8 -4.58 9.00 -6.67
CA ASP A 8 -5.61 7.97 -6.47
C ASP A 8 -5.40 7.24 -5.13
N CYS A 9 -4.15 6.98 -4.75
CA CYS A 9 -3.82 6.48 -3.42
C CYS A 9 -4.27 7.43 -2.31
N LEU A 10 -4.03 8.74 -2.45
CA LEU A 10 -4.46 9.73 -1.44
C LEU A 10 -5.98 9.81 -1.32
N LYS A 11 -6.70 9.72 -2.44
CA LYS A 11 -8.17 9.68 -2.45
C LYS A 11 -8.69 8.43 -1.76
N GLY A 12 -8.11 7.27 -2.06
CA GLY A 12 -8.46 5.99 -1.44
C GLY A 12 -8.18 5.97 0.07
N HIS A 13 -7.04 6.53 0.48
CA HIS A 13 -6.69 6.68 1.90
C HIS A 13 -7.62 7.66 2.63
N ALA A 14 -7.91 8.82 2.04
CA ALA A 14 -8.79 9.81 2.65
C ALA A 14 -10.23 9.29 2.79
N ALA A 15 -10.69 8.42 1.89
CA ALA A 15 -12.04 7.83 1.90
C ALA A 15 -13.18 8.87 2.05
N GLY A 16 -12.98 10.10 1.56
CA GLY A 16 -13.94 11.22 1.69
C GLY A 16 -13.76 12.10 2.92
N GLU A 17 -12.87 11.73 3.85
CA GLU A 17 -12.53 12.50 5.04
C GLU A 17 -11.57 13.66 4.74
N MET A 18 -11.70 14.76 5.50
CA MET A 18 -10.79 15.90 5.40
C MET A 18 -9.43 15.54 6.02
N THR A 19 -8.51 15.09 5.15
CA THR A 19 -7.15 14.66 5.54
C THR A 19 -6.10 15.62 5.00
N CYS A 20 -5.19 16.06 5.87
CA CYS A 20 -4.04 16.87 5.48
C CYS A 20 -2.82 15.98 5.27
N TYR A 21 -2.11 16.19 4.16
CA TYR A 21 -0.88 15.46 3.83
C TYR A 21 0.29 16.43 3.73
N TRP A 22 1.38 16.09 4.40
CA TRP A 22 2.70 16.66 4.13
C TRP A 22 3.44 15.68 3.21
N VAL A 23 4.02 16.18 2.11
CA VAL A 23 4.54 15.33 1.03
C VAL A 23 6.00 15.67 0.77
N CYS A 24 6.91 14.75 1.10
CA CYS A 24 8.36 14.98 1.03
C CYS A 24 8.85 15.47 -0.33
N THR A 25 8.29 14.92 -1.42
CA THR A 25 8.66 15.28 -2.80
C THR A 25 8.36 16.74 -3.16
N PHE A 26 7.38 17.37 -2.49
CA PHE A 26 6.98 18.76 -2.75
C PHE A 26 7.42 19.73 -1.65
N ALA A 27 7.86 19.22 -0.50
CA ALA A 27 8.12 20.05 0.67
C ALA A 27 9.53 20.68 0.67
N ASN A 28 10.51 20.00 0.08
CA ASN A 28 11.89 20.49 0.06
C ASN A 28 12.15 21.43 -1.12
N ASN A 29 12.68 22.61 -0.85
CA ASN A 29 13.21 23.50 -1.88
C ASN A 29 14.46 22.90 -2.53
N GLN A 30 14.27 22.25 -3.69
CA GLN A 30 15.36 21.56 -4.41
C GLN A 30 16.48 22.52 -4.86
N TRP A 31 16.21 23.82 -4.96
CA TRP A 31 17.22 24.84 -5.31
C TRP A 31 18.13 25.20 -4.14
N LYS A 32 17.69 24.91 -2.91
CA LYS A 32 18.36 25.23 -1.64
C LYS A 32 18.34 24.02 -0.71
N VAL A 33 18.48 22.82 -1.27
CA VAL A 33 18.31 21.56 -0.54
C VAL A 33 19.22 21.47 0.68
N SER A 34 20.44 22.01 0.61
CA SER A 34 21.36 22.05 1.75
C SER A 34 20.86 22.93 2.90
N GLU A 35 20.12 24.00 2.62
CA GLU A 35 19.50 24.85 3.66
C GLU A 35 18.28 24.13 4.30
N GLU A 36 17.54 23.35 3.51
CA GLU A 36 16.32 22.64 3.95
C GLU A 36 16.62 21.36 4.76
N LEU A 37 17.76 20.72 4.50
CA LEU A 37 18.17 19.49 5.19
C LEU A 37 18.92 19.77 6.50
N GLY A 38 19.50 20.97 6.64
CA GLY A 38 20.32 21.34 7.80
C GLY A 38 21.64 20.56 7.89
N ASP A 39 22.22 20.55 9.10
CA ASP A 39 23.51 19.92 9.36
C ASP A 39 23.37 18.48 9.86
N GLN A 40 22.24 18.18 10.51
CA GLN A 40 21.90 16.88 11.06
C GLN A 40 20.65 16.32 10.37
N VAL A 41 20.51 14.99 10.32
CA VAL A 41 19.32 14.35 9.70
C VAL A 41 18.01 14.77 10.40
N GLN A 42 18.10 15.15 11.68
CA GLN A 42 16.99 15.65 12.51
C GLN A 42 16.56 17.08 12.15
N ASP A 43 17.41 17.84 11.46
CA ASP A 43 17.07 19.20 11.02
C ASP A 43 16.19 19.18 9.76
N SER A 44 16.10 18.03 9.09
CA SER A 44 15.33 17.89 7.86
C SER A 44 13.85 18.20 8.07
N SER A 45 13.26 18.90 7.09
CA SER A 45 11.83 19.27 7.11
C SER A 45 10.90 18.07 7.31
N PHE A 46 11.26 16.90 6.77
CA PHE A 46 10.56 15.64 6.98
C PHE A 46 10.59 15.22 8.45
N TYR A 47 11.77 15.20 9.09
CA TYR A 47 11.90 14.79 10.48
C TYR A 47 10.99 15.67 11.36
N LEU A 48 11.02 16.98 11.14
CA LEU A 48 10.20 17.95 11.86
C LEU A 48 8.70 17.70 11.64
N ALA A 49 8.28 17.45 10.39
CA ALA A 49 6.88 17.16 10.06
C ALA A 49 6.41 15.85 10.70
N LEU A 50 7.21 14.78 10.62
CA LEU A 50 6.89 13.48 11.17
C LEU A 50 6.81 13.49 12.71
N HIS A 51 7.73 14.21 13.36
CA HIS A 51 7.76 14.34 14.83
C HIS A 51 6.70 15.30 15.37
N GLY A 52 6.04 16.09 14.51
CA GLY A 52 4.93 16.95 14.88
C GLY A 52 3.82 16.21 15.65
N GLN A 53 3.21 16.90 16.63
CA GLN A 53 2.15 16.33 17.48
C GLN A 53 0.86 16.00 16.72
N THR A 54 0.65 16.66 15.58
CA THR A 54 -0.52 16.46 14.71
C THR A 54 -0.30 15.37 13.67
N CYS A 55 0.94 14.88 13.51
CA CYS A 55 1.22 13.81 12.56
C CYS A 55 0.66 12.48 13.06
N ARG A 56 -0.14 11.84 12.21
CA ARG A 56 -0.87 10.60 12.55
C ARG A 56 -0.21 9.34 12.01
N GLY A 57 0.82 9.43 11.19
CA GLY A 57 1.45 8.28 10.55
C GLY A 57 2.11 8.67 9.23
N THR A 58 2.56 7.65 8.51
CA THR A 58 3.28 7.80 7.24
C THR A 58 2.64 6.91 6.19
N LEU A 59 2.28 7.50 5.05
CA LEU A 59 1.77 6.78 3.89
C LEU A 59 2.92 6.61 2.87
N PHE A 60 3.45 5.40 2.77
CA PHE A 60 4.49 5.02 1.81
C PHE A 60 3.85 4.60 0.49
N ILE A 61 3.93 5.44 -0.53
CA ILE A 61 3.35 5.15 -1.84
C ILE A 61 4.35 4.37 -2.68
N LEU A 62 4.06 3.09 -2.89
CA LEU A 62 4.93 2.13 -3.56
C LEU A 62 4.45 1.83 -4.99
N ASP A 63 5.43 1.68 -5.88
CA ASP A 63 5.24 1.02 -7.17
C ASP A 63 5.57 -0.49 -7.05
N GLU A 64 5.38 -1.25 -8.13
CA GLU A 64 5.65 -2.71 -8.15
C GLU A 64 7.10 -3.05 -7.78
N LYS A 65 8.03 -2.11 -7.96
CA LYS A 65 9.46 -2.25 -7.71
C LYS A 65 9.88 -1.70 -6.34
N ALA A 66 8.95 -1.11 -5.59
CA ALA A 66 9.19 -0.44 -4.33
C ALA A 66 10.40 0.52 -4.38
N LEU A 67 10.57 1.24 -5.50
CA LEU A 67 11.69 2.16 -5.72
C LEU A 67 11.91 3.20 -4.61
N PRO A 68 10.87 3.71 -3.90
CA PRO A 68 11.11 4.61 -2.78
C PRO A 68 12.08 4.02 -1.74
N LEU A 69 12.00 2.72 -1.46
CA LEU A 69 12.83 2.07 -0.43
C LEU A 69 14.27 1.82 -0.88
N THR A 70 14.62 2.08 -2.15
CA THR A 70 16.01 2.06 -2.61
C THR A 70 16.71 3.41 -2.41
N ARG A 71 16.05 4.39 -1.79
CA ARG A 71 16.55 5.75 -1.55
C ARG A 71 16.82 5.95 -0.06
N SER A 72 18.04 6.34 0.31
CA SER A 72 18.44 6.49 1.73
C SER A 72 17.55 7.46 2.49
N TRP A 73 17.13 8.56 1.85
CA TRP A 73 16.21 9.51 2.49
C TRP A 73 14.87 8.87 2.83
N CYS A 74 14.24 8.14 1.91
CA CYS A 74 13.00 7.42 2.21
C CYS A 74 13.20 6.31 3.26
N LEU A 75 14.36 5.65 3.28
CA LEU A 75 14.70 4.73 4.35
C LEU A 75 14.74 5.41 5.71
N PHE A 76 15.35 6.59 5.80
CA PHE A 76 15.33 7.40 7.02
C PHE A 76 13.88 7.74 7.41
N GLU A 77 13.02 8.03 6.44
CA GLU A 77 11.59 8.23 6.71
C GLU A 77 10.93 7.00 7.33
N LEU A 78 11.16 5.83 6.75
CA LEU A 78 10.65 4.55 7.24
C LEU A 78 11.15 4.25 8.67
N TYR A 79 12.45 4.45 8.91
CA TYR A 79 13.08 4.26 10.21
C TYR A 79 12.45 5.15 11.28
N GLN A 80 12.33 6.44 11.02
CA GLN A 80 11.73 7.37 11.98
C GLN A 80 10.27 7.03 12.26
N SER A 81 9.51 6.59 11.25
CA SER A 81 8.13 6.14 11.44
C SER A 81 8.04 4.89 12.31
N ALA A 82 8.97 3.94 12.15
CA ALA A 82 9.05 2.75 13.00
C ALA A 82 9.30 3.11 14.47
N LEU A 83 10.25 4.01 14.73
CA LEU A 83 10.52 4.49 16.09
C LEU A 83 9.31 5.16 16.73
N LEU A 84 8.63 6.00 15.98
CA LEU A 84 7.43 6.68 16.46
C LEU A 84 6.27 5.71 16.68
N THR A 85 6.16 4.64 15.90
CA THR A 85 5.21 3.56 16.18
C THR A 85 5.48 2.98 17.56
N GLU A 86 6.71 2.59 17.87
CA GLU A 86 7.04 2.04 19.19
C GLU A 86 6.80 3.05 20.32
N GLN A 87 7.24 4.30 20.14
CA GLN A 87 7.14 5.35 21.17
C GLN A 87 5.71 5.83 21.43
N ARG A 88 4.84 5.80 20.39
CA ARG A 88 3.47 6.32 20.46
C ARG A 88 2.41 5.23 20.51
N THR A 89 2.80 3.95 20.52
CA THR A 89 1.85 2.84 20.74
C THR A 89 1.16 3.02 22.09
N GLY A 90 -0.17 3.18 22.08
CA GLY A 90 -0.98 3.40 23.28
C GLY A 90 -1.06 4.86 23.77
N ALA A 91 -0.31 5.79 23.18
CA ALA A 91 -0.43 7.21 23.48
C ALA A 91 -1.50 7.85 22.59
N THR A 92 -2.72 8.01 23.10
CA THR A 92 -3.72 8.89 22.47
C THR A 92 -3.24 10.33 22.61
N GLY A 93 -2.82 10.95 21.50
CA GLY A 93 -2.50 12.38 21.48
C GLY A 93 -3.73 13.23 21.86
N SER A 94 -3.54 14.54 22.01
CA SER A 94 -4.59 15.52 22.33
C SER A 94 -5.80 15.51 21.36
N THR A 95 -5.69 14.84 20.22
CA THR A 95 -6.75 14.66 19.21
C THR A 95 -7.47 13.30 19.29
N GLY A 96 -7.15 12.45 20.26
CA GLY A 96 -7.82 11.17 20.53
C GLY A 96 -7.43 10.02 19.59
N THR A 97 -6.73 10.25 18.48
CA THR A 97 -6.31 9.19 17.55
C THR A 97 -4.86 8.78 17.79
N ALA A 98 -4.61 7.48 17.97
CA ALA A 98 -3.26 6.91 18.06
C ALA A 98 -2.47 7.09 16.76
N PHE A 99 -1.15 7.12 16.87
CA PHE A 99 -0.25 7.10 15.73
C PHE A 99 -0.36 5.77 14.99
N GLN A 100 -0.59 5.82 13.67
CA GLN A 100 -0.88 4.66 12.83
C GLN A 100 0.38 3.93 12.34
N GLY A 101 1.55 4.53 12.52
CA GLY A 101 2.79 3.98 11.96
C GLY A 101 2.84 4.13 10.45
N ILE A 102 3.18 3.03 9.76
CA ILE A 102 3.37 3.02 8.30
C ILE A 102 2.21 2.32 7.61
N LEU A 103 1.65 3.01 6.63
CA LEU A 103 0.66 2.50 5.69
C LEU A 103 1.30 2.37 4.31
N LEU A 104 1.10 1.23 3.65
CA LEU A 104 1.61 0.92 2.32
C LEU A 104 0.55 1.28 1.29
N GLY A 105 0.76 2.40 0.60
CA GLY A 105 -0.08 2.91 -0.47
C GLY A 105 0.34 2.36 -1.83
N THR A 106 -0.63 2.12 -2.71
CA THR A 106 -0.42 1.67 -4.08
C THR A 106 -1.35 2.44 -5.02
N ALA A 107 -1.18 2.28 -6.34
CA ALA A 107 -2.07 2.88 -7.33
C ALA A 107 -3.55 2.49 -7.13
N SER A 108 -3.82 1.30 -6.57
CA SER A 108 -5.16 0.80 -6.28
C SER A 108 -5.69 1.16 -4.90
N GLY A 109 -4.90 1.81 -4.04
CA GLY A 109 -5.29 2.15 -2.66
C GLY A 109 -4.31 1.62 -1.62
N VAL A 110 -4.74 1.62 -0.35
CA VAL A 110 -3.89 1.28 0.81
C VAL A 110 -3.97 -0.21 1.12
N MET A 111 -2.84 -0.91 1.05
CA MET A 111 -2.75 -2.36 1.31
C MET A 111 -3.16 -2.72 2.73
N ASN A 112 -2.82 -1.88 3.72
CA ASN A 112 -3.20 -2.08 5.13
C ASN A 112 -4.72 -2.06 5.35
N TYR A 113 -5.49 -1.49 4.43
CA TYR A 113 -6.96 -1.49 4.45
C TYR A 113 -7.56 -2.54 3.51
N GLY A 114 -6.73 -3.39 2.90
CA GLY A 114 -7.15 -4.39 1.91
C GLY A 114 -7.60 -3.80 0.57
N GLN A 115 -7.35 -2.51 0.31
CA GLN A 115 -7.83 -1.82 -0.90
C GLN A 115 -6.99 -2.12 -2.15
N SER A 116 -5.82 -2.76 -2.00
CA SER A 116 -4.93 -3.02 -3.13
C SER A 116 -5.34 -4.29 -3.90
N SER A 117 -5.12 -4.31 -5.22
CA SER A 117 -5.32 -5.53 -5.99
C SER A 117 -4.38 -6.64 -5.50
N ALA A 118 -4.87 -7.88 -5.39
CA ALA A 118 -4.10 -9.01 -4.88
C ALA A 118 -2.79 -9.24 -5.67
N ASP A 119 -2.84 -9.13 -7.00
CA ASP A 119 -1.65 -9.29 -7.85
C ASP A 119 -0.58 -8.23 -7.57
N LEU A 120 -1.00 -6.96 -7.43
CA LEU A 120 -0.08 -5.87 -7.11
C LEU A 120 0.51 -6.04 -5.71
N ALA A 121 -0.33 -6.37 -4.73
CA ALA A 121 0.12 -6.63 -3.36
C ALA A 121 1.15 -7.77 -3.33
N LEU A 122 0.90 -8.88 -4.04
CA LEU A 122 1.85 -10.00 -4.13
C LEU A 122 3.17 -9.61 -4.78
N LYS A 123 3.14 -8.83 -5.88
CA LYS A 123 4.36 -8.33 -6.52
C LYS A 123 5.17 -7.47 -5.55
N ILE A 124 4.54 -6.51 -4.90
CA ILE A 124 5.19 -5.62 -3.93
C ILE A 124 5.76 -6.44 -2.78
N CYS A 125 4.99 -7.35 -2.18
CA CYS A 125 5.45 -8.19 -1.07
C CYS A 125 6.65 -9.07 -1.46
N ARG A 126 6.68 -9.62 -2.68
CA ARG A 126 7.84 -10.38 -3.19
C ARG A 126 9.07 -9.51 -3.37
N THR A 127 8.89 -8.28 -3.86
CA THR A 127 10.00 -7.32 -3.97
C THR A 127 10.54 -6.99 -2.57
N LEU A 128 9.66 -6.65 -1.63
CA LEU A 128 10.03 -6.24 -0.28
C LEU A 128 10.65 -7.39 0.54
N SER A 129 10.26 -8.64 0.32
CA SER A 129 10.80 -9.79 1.08
C SER A 129 12.26 -10.11 0.79
N THR A 130 12.80 -9.59 -0.32
CA THR A 130 14.20 -9.78 -0.72
C THR A 130 15.04 -8.52 -0.58
N MET A 131 14.41 -7.39 -0.26
CA MET A 131 15.07 -6.11 -0.16
C MET A 131 15.79 -5.97 1.18
N LYS A 132 16.95 -5.33 1.12
CA LYS A 132 17.74 -4.95 2.29
C LYS A 132 17.85 -3.44 2.31
N LEU A 133 17.38 -2.84 3.39
CA LEU A 133 17.35 -1.39 3.50
C LEU A 133 18.77 -0.79 3.49
N GLU A 134 19.77 -1.50 3.99
CA GLU A 134 21.19 -1.07 3.92
C GLU A 134 21.71 -0.83 2.49
N ASP A 135 21.08 -1.44 1.48
CA ASP A 135 21.43 -1.26 0.06
C ASP A 135 20.89 0.06 -0.53
N ALA A 136 20.12 0.84 0.24
CA ALA A 136 19.58 2.12 -0.21
C ALA A 136 20.69 3.13 -0.53
N THR A 137 20.45 3.95 -1.56
CA THR A 137 21.44 4.89 -2.11
C THR A 137 20.97 6.34 -2.01
N ALA A 138 21.94 7.26 -2.00
CA ALA A 138 21.69 8.70 -2.12
C ALA A 138 22.62 9.30 -3.18
N SER A 139 22.17 10.38 -3.83
CA SER A 139 23.02 11.14 -4.77
C SER A 139 24.17 11.86 -4.07
N CYS A 140 24.05 12.09 -2.77
CA CYS A 140 25.06 12.67 -1.91
C CYS A 140 25.60 11.58 -0.97
N GLU A 141 26.88 11.25 -1.09
CA GLU A 141 27.55 10.26 -0.25
C GLU A 141 27.55 10.65 1.24
N LYS A 142 27.63 11.97 1.53
CA LYS A 142 27.56 12.47 2.90
C LYS A 142 26.21 12.14 3.54
N ASP A 143 25.11 12.35 2.81
CA ASP A 143 23.76 12.05 3.29
C ASP A 143 23.59 10.56 3.55
N LYS A 144 24.07 9.70 2.63
CA LYS A 144 24.03 8.24 2.83
C LYS A 144 24.75 7.86 4.12
N ARG A 145 25.99 8.33 4.33
CA ARG A 145 26.75 8.01 5.55
C ARG A 145 26.03 8.47 6.80
N MET A 146 25.53 9.70 6.82
CA MET A 146 24.81 10.25 7.98
C MET A 146 23.55 9.43 8.31
N ILE A 147 22.79 9.01 7.30
CA ILE A 147 21.59 8.18 7.49
C ILE A 147 21.97 6.78 7.95
N ASP A 148 22.97 6.15 7.32
CA ASP A 148 23.42 4.81 7.67
C ASP A 148 23.96 4.78 9.12
N GLU A 149 24.68 5.82 9.54
CA GLU A 149 25.13 6.02 10.94
C GLU A 149 23.94 6.18 11.88
N ALA A 150 22.97 7.04 11.56
CA ALA A 150 21.78 7.27 12.38
C ALA A 150 20.92 6.00 12.58
N VAL A 151 20.87 5.14 11.56
CA VAL A 151 20.19 3.84 11.65
C VAL A 151 21.04 2.83 12.42
N SER A 152 22.35 2.79 12.18
CA SER A 152 23.26 1.83 12.84
C SER A 152 23.40 2.06 14.34
N ASP A 153 23.32 3.32 14.79
CA ASP A 153 23.39 3.70 16.20
C ASP A 153 22.12 3.32 16.99
N HIS A 154 21.03 2.96 16.29
CA HIS A 154 19.81 2.48 16.91
C HIS A 154 19.98 1.05 17.47
N PRO A 155 19.36 0.71 18.62
CA PRO A 155 19.24 -0.68 19.06
C PRO A 155 18.72 -1.62 17.95
N GLY A 156 19.55 -2.57 17.55
CA GLY A 156 19.24 -3.52 16.47
C GLY A 156 19.49 -3.01 15.05
N GLY A 157 19.83 -1.74 14.86
CA GLY A 157 20.28 -1.17 13.59
C GLY A 157 19.37 -1.46 12.39
N PHE A 158 19.98 -1.67 11.22
CA PHE A 158 19.28 -2.09 10.01
C PHE A 158 18.48 -3.39 10.18
N HIS A 159 18.90 -4.30 11.06
CA HIS A 159 18.16 -5.53 11.29
C HIS A 159 16.76 -5.25 11.88
N ALA A 160 16.67 -4.37 12.87
CA ALA A 160 15.40 -3.97 13.46
C ALA A 160 14.48 -3.27 12.45
N VAL A 161 15.03 -2.35 11.64
CA VAL A 161 14.23 -1.62 10.63
C VAL A 161 13.75 -2.55 9.51
N ASN A 162 14.59 -3.47 9.05
CA ASN A 162 14.19 -4.50 8.09
C ASN A 162 13.09 -5.40 8.68
N ALA A 163 13.22 -5.82 9.95
CA ALA A 163 12.20 -6.64 10.62
C ALA A 163 10.86 -5.89 10.72
N PHE A 164 10.88 -4.61 11.10
CA PHE A 164 9.70 -3.75 11.13
C PHE A 164 9.01 -3.67 9.75
N LEU A 165 9.79 -3.44 8.69
CA LEU A 165 9.25 -3.40 7.32
C LEU A 165 8.58 -4.72 6.96
N ILE A 166 9.24 -5.85 7.23
CA ILE A 166 8.72 -7.17 6.93
C ILE A 166 7.41 -7.44 7.69
N ASP A 167 7.30 -7.02 8.94
CA ASP A 167 6.07 -7.17 9.71
C ASP A 167 4.94 -6.27 9.21
N ALA A 168 5.24 -5.02 8.83
CA ALA A 168 4.27 -4.15 8.17
C ALA A 168 3.74 -4.75 6.86
N VAL A 169 4.64 -5.34 6.06
CA VAL A 169 4.30 -6.02 4.79
C VAL A 169 3.44 -7.26 5.03
N LYS A 170 3.79 -8.10 6.01
CA LYS A 170 2.99 -9.27 6.38
C LYS A 170 1.57 -8.87 6.78
N ASN A 171 1.44 -7.86 7.65
CA ASN A 171 0.14 -7.37 8.10
C ASN A 171 -0.68 -6.84 6.93
N ALA A 172 -0.08 -6.05 6.03
CA ALA A 172 -0.76 -5.53 4.84
C ALA A 172 -1.20 -6.64 3.88
N LEU A 173 -0.38 -7.69 3.70
CA LEU A 173 -0.72 -8.85 2.88
C LEU A 173 -1.88 -9.64 3.48
N GLN A 174 -1.89 -9.86 4.79
CA GLN A 174 -2.99 -10.53 5.50
C GLN A 174 -4.32 -9.77 5.35
N GLN A 175 -4.28 -8.44 5.43
CA GLN A 175 -5.48 -7.62 5.23
C GLN A 175 -5.98 -7.68 3.78
N THR A 176 -5.07 -7.69 2.82
CA THR A 176 -5.41 -7.88 1.40
C THR A 176 -6.03 -9.24 1.14
N GLU A 177 -5.47 -10.32 1.72
CA GLU A 177 -6.03 -11.66 1.61
C GLU A 177 -7.43 -11.76 2.23
N THR A 178 -7.61 -11.22 3.43
CA THR A 178 -8.89 -11.21 4.15
C THR A 178 -9.96 -10.52 3.30
N ARG A 179 -9.67 -9.31 2.82
CA ARG A 179 -10.59 -8.55 1.99
C ARG A 179 -10.95 -9.29 0.69
N PHE A 180 -9.97 -9.87 0.03
CA PHE A 180 -10.19 -10.62 -1.20
C PHE A 180 -11.12 -11.83 -0.98
N ARG A 181 -10.95 -12.55 0.14
CA ARG A 181 -11.84 -13.67 0.51
C ARG A 181 -13.27 -13.20 0.77
N GLU A 182 -13.45 -12.06 1.44
CA GLU A 182 -14.76 -11.45 1.69
C GLU A 182 -15.45 -11.08 0.37
N ASP A 183 -14.77 -10.36 -0.51
CA ASP A 183 -15.32 -9.93 -1.80
C ASP A 183 -15.69 -11.14 -2.68
N PHE A 184 -14.89 -12.21 -2.64
CA PHE A 184 -15.18 -13.46 -3.37
C PHE A 184 -16.41 -14.18 -2.81
N ALA A 185 -16.53 -14.28 -1.48
CA ALA A 185 -17.68 -14.90 -0.83
C ALA A 185 -18.97 -14.12 -1.11
N GLN A 186 -18.90 -12.79 -1.07
CA GLN A 186 -20.03 -11.93 -1.42
C GLN A 186 -20.46 -12.13 -2.88
N LEU A 187 -19.52 -12.18 -3.81
CA LEU A 187 -19.84 -12.40 -5.22
C LEU A 187 -20.48 -13.79 -5.45
N GLN A 188 -20.04 -14.83 -4.75
CA GLN A 188 -20.68 -16.15 -4.81
C GLN A 188 -22.12 -16.10 -4.32
N GLN A 189 -22.36 -15.38 -3.21
CA GLN A 189 -23.71 -15.16 -2.70
C GLN A 189 -24.57 -14.39 -3.70
N ASP A 190 -24.09 -13.26 -4.21
CA ASP A 190 -24.80 -12.42 -5.18
C ASP A 190 -25.17 -13.20 -6.45
N LEU A 191 -24.26 -14.04 -6.95
CA LEU A 191 -24.52 -14.89 -8.11
C LEU A 191 -25.57 -15.97 -7.82
N SER A 192 -25.57 -16.54 -6.61
CA SER A 192 -26.59 -17.51 -6.20
C SER A 192 -27.98 -16.88 -6.02
N GLU A 193 -28.04 -15.63 -5.56
CA GLU A 193 -29.28 -14.86 -5.40
C GLU A 193 -29.81 -14.35 -6.75
N ALA A 194 -28.93 -13.95 -7.66
CA ALA A 194 -29.29 -13.47 -9.00
C ALA A 194 -29.83 -14.59 -9.90
N TRP A 195 -29.43 -15.84 -9.65
CA TRP A 195 -29.84 -16.99 -10.45
C TRP A 195 -30.22 -18.20 -9.57
N PRO A 196 -31.37 -18.16 -8.86
CA PRO A 196 -31.79 -19.26 -8.01
C PRO A 196 -32.03 -20.52 -8.86
N GLU A 197 -31.43 -21.63 -8.44
CA GLU A 197 -31.53 -22.95 -9.12
C GLU A 197 -32.98 -23.43 -9.30
N GLU A 198 -33.94 -22.89 -8.54
CA GLU A 198 -35.38 -23.18 -8.66
C GLU A 198 -36.04 -22.71 -9.98
N SER A 199 -35.33 -21.93 -10.81
CA SER A 199 -35.86 -21.45 -12.10
C SER A 199 -35.95 -22.52 -13.21
N LEU A 200 -35.55 -23.77 -12.94
CA LEU A 200 -35.61 -24.89 -13.91
C LEU A 200 -36.54 -26.05 -13.52
N GLU A 201 -37.11 -26.09 -12.31
CA GLU A 201 -37.96 -27.22 -11.87
C GLU A 201 -39.47 -27.04 -12.10
N SER A 202 -39.90 -25.91 -12.68
CA SER A 202 -41.33 -25.64 -12.97
C SER A 202 -41.74 -25.79 -14.44
N GLN A 203 -40.97 -26.52 -15.26
CA GLN A 203 -41.35 -26.91 -16.62
C GLN A 203 -41.35 -28.42 -16.89
N ASP A 204 -41.61 -29.24 -15.87
CA ASP A 204 -41.82 -30.69 -16.07
C ASP A 204 -43.30 -31.06 -16.30
N SER A 205 -44.02 -30.19 -17.01
CA SER A 205 -45.23 -30.62 -17.71
C SER A 205 -45.33 -29.93 -19.06
N LEU A 206 -45.10 -30.75 -20.09
CA LEU A 206 -45.32 -30.55 -21.52
C LEU A 206 -44.09 -30.15 -22.36
N VAL A 207 -43.67 -31.14 -23.15
CA VAL A 207 -43.09 -31.08 -24.52
C VAL A 207 -41.61 -31.46 -24.65
N GLU A 208 -41.43 -32.65 -25.24
CA GLU A 208 -40.34 -33.20 -26.07
C GLU A 208 -38.92 -32.60 -26.01
N ALA A 209 -37.96 -33.50 -25.89
CA ALA A 209 -36.51 -33.26 -25.83
C ALA A 209 -35.99 -32.21 -26.85
N PRO A 210 -35.20 -31.21 -26.42
CA PRO A 210 -34.58 -30.29 -27.36
C PRO A 210 -33.37 -30.96 -28.01
N SER A 211 -33.56 -31.33 -29.28
CA SER A 211 -32.50 -31.60 -30.26
C SER A 211 -31.40 -30.55 -30.18
N THR A 212 -30.14 -31.01 -30.10
CA THR A 212 -28.78 -30.48 -30.42
C THR A 212 -28.57 -29.07 -31.05
N THR A 213 -29.53 -28.16 -31.00
CA THR A 213 -29.63 -26.98 -31.86
C THR A 213 -29.16 -25.71 -31.14
N VAL A 214 -29.19 -25.67 -29.81
CA VAL A 214 -28.83 -24.45 -29.04
C VAL A 214 -27.32 -24.19 -29.08
N LEU A 215 -26.49 -25.21 -28.82
CA LEU A 215 -25.02 -25.11 -28.95
C LEU A 215 -24.59 -24.87 -30.41
N ALA A 216 -25.30 -25.45 -31.38
CA ALA A 216 -25.02 -25.25 -32.80
C ALA A 216 -25.37 -23.83 -33.31
N ARG A 217 -26.35 -23.16 -32.68
CA ARG A 217 -26.73 -21.78 -33.03
C ARG A 217 -25.79 -20.75 -32.41
N PHE A 218 -25.25 -21.03 -31.21
CA PHE A 218 -24.24 -20.19 -30.56
C PHE A 218 -22.90 -20.28 -31.30
N LEU A 219 -22.45 -21.49 -31.67
CA LEU A 219 -21.19 -21.67 -32.39
C LEU A 219 -21.20 -21.12 -33.82
N ARG A 220 -22.37 -21.03 -34.49
CA ARG A 220 -22.49 -20.38 -35.81
C ARG A 220 -22.47 -18.85 -35.76
N SER A 221 -22.80 -18.26 -34.61
CA SER A 221 -22.78 -16.81 -34.39
C SER A 221 -21.39 -16.27 -34.05
N VAL A 222 -20.48 -17.13 -33.58
CA VAL A 222 -19.11 -16.75 -33.17
C VAL A 222 -18.10 -16.92 -34.32
N TRP A 223 -18.49 -17.59 -35.41
CA TRP A 223 -17.62 -17.93 -36.55
C TRP A 223 -18.12 -17.36 -37.90
N LYS A 224 -18.70 -16.15 -37.86
CA LYS A 224 -18.96 -15.34 -39.05
C LYS A 224 -18.47 -13.93 -38.78
N ASP A 225 -17.16 -13.75 -38.88
CA ASP A 225 -16.47 -12.50 -39.23
C ASP A 225 -14.98 -12.86 -39.40
N GLU A 226 -14.67 -13.53 -40.52
CA GLU A 226 -13.38 -13.41 -41.24
C GLU A 226 -13.64 -12.57 -42.51
#